data_AF-A0A1V4ZRP1-F1
#
_entry.id   AF-A0A1V4ZRP1-F1
#
_cell.length_a   1.000
_cell.length_b   1.000
_cell.length_c   1.000
_cell.angle_alpha   90.00
_cell.angle_beta   90.00
_cell.angle_gamma   90.00
#
_symmetry.space_group_name_H-M   'P 1'
#
loop_
_entity.id
_entity.type
_entity.pdbx_description
1 polymer ?
#
loop_
_entity_poly.entity_id
_entity_poly.type
_entity_poly.pdbx_seq_one_letter_code
_entity_poly.pdbx_strand_id
1 'polypeptide(L)' 'MDKATRTQFSLAFFAIGFSMIVIQDLKKIESIPLGITQYFPVMFYLGLIFMVIGYYLR' A
#
# COMPACT_ATOMS: atom_id res chain seq x y z
N MET A 1 -8.45 -15.79 16.53
CA MET A 1 -8.46 -15.69 15.06
C MET A 1 -7.78 -16.92 14.52
N ASP A 2 -8.43 -17.64 13.61
CA ASP A 2 -7.89 -18.86 13.03
C ASP A 2 -6.57 -18.58 12.30
N LYS A 3 -5.62 -19.52 12.36
CA LYS A 3 -4.26 -19.32 11.81
C LYS A 3 -4.32 -19.04 10.31
N ALA A 4 -5.26 -19.68 9.62
CA ALA A 4 -5.54 -19.47 8.19
C ALA A 4 -6.11 -18.07 7.90
N THR A 5 -7.06 -17.59 8.71
CA THR A 5 -7.68 -16.27 8.55
C THR A 5 -6.67 -15.15 8.77
N ARG A 6 -5.74 -15.32 9.73
CA ARG A 6 -4.64 -14.38 9.98
C ARG A 6 -3.69 -14.25 8.80
N THR A 7 -3.33 -15.36 8.17
CA THR A 7 -2.47 -15.37 6.97
C THR A 7 -3.17 -14.71 5.78
N GLN A 8 -4.45 -14.97 5.57
CA GLN A 8 -5.23 -14.33 4.49
C GLN A 8 -5.33 -12.81 4.70
N PHE A 9 -5.60 -12.38 5.93
CA PHE A 9 -5.63 -10.95 6.27
C PHE A 9 -4.27 -10.28 6.08
N SER A 10 -3.19 -10.91 6.55
CA SER A 10 -1.81 -10.48 6.35
C SER A 10 -1.50 -10.30 4.85
N LEU A 11 -1.83 -11.31 4.04
CA LEU A 11 -1.57 -11.29 2.60
C LEU A 11 -2.40 -10.23 1.88
N ALA A 12 -3.68 -10.06 2.25
CA ALA A 12 -4.55 -9.04 1.68
C ALA A 12 -4.03 -7.63 2.00
N PHE A 13 -3.66 -7.36 3.26
CA PHE A 13 -3.08 -6.06 3.65
C PHE A 13 -1.75 -5.79 2.96
N PHE A 14 -0.91 -6.82 2.81
CA PHE A 14 0.35 -6.72 2.08
C PHE A 14 0.12 -6.41 0.59
N ALA A 15 -0.81 -7.11 -0.06
CA ALA A 15 -1.12 -6.91 -1.47
C ALA A 15 -1.74 -5.52 -1.75
N ILE A 16 -2.61 -5.02 -0.86
CA ILE A 16 -3.20 -3.69 -0.96
C ILE A 16 -2.13 -2.61 -0.78
N GLY A 17 -1.27 -2.73 0.23
CA GLY A 17 -0.15 -1.81 0.46
C GLY A 17 0.83 -1.79 -0.71
N PHE A 18 1.13 -2.96 -1.28
CA PHE A 18 1.98 -3.09 -2.47
C PHE A 18 1.37 -2.43 -3.70
N SER A 19 0.09 -2.68 -3.96
CA SER A 19 -0.63 -2.07 -5.09
C SER A 19 -0.67 -0.54 -4.97
N MET A 20 -0.90 -0.01 -3.76
CA MET A 20 -0.86 1.43 -3.51
C MET A 20 0.51 2.05 -3.84
N ILE A 21 1.61 1.39 -3.51
CA ILE A 21 2.96 1.88 -3.82
C ILE A 21 3.25 1.79 -5.31
N VAL A 22 2.95 0.67 -5.96
CA VAL A 22 3.20 0.45 -7.39
C VAL A 22 2.41 1.44 -8.25
N ILE A 23 1.17 1.75 -7.88
CA ILE A 23 0.35 2.74 -8.59
C ILE A 23 0.99 4.12 -8.55
N GLN A 24 1.70 4.50 -7.48
CA GLN A 24 2.40 5.79 -7.45
C GLN A 24 3.62 5.82 -8.34
N ASP A 25 4.34 4.70 -8.41
CA ASP A 25 5.53 4.62 -9.25
C ASP A 25 5.14 4.64 -10.74
N LEU A 26 4.06 3.95 -11.12
CA LEU A 26 3.47 4.08 -12.46
C LEU A 26 2.98 5.49 -12.74
N LYS A 27 2.38 6.17 -11.75
CA LYS A 27 1.88 7.54 -11.92
C LYS A 27 2.95 8.62 -11.94
N LYS A 28 4.18 8.36 -11.51
CA LYS A 28 5.31 9.26 -11.78
C LYS A 28 5.65 9.39 -13.26
N ILE A 29 5.22 8.41 -14.08
CA ILE A 29 5.45 8.38 -15.54
C ILE A 29 4.44 9.30 -16.26
N GLU A 30 3.24 9.50 -15.71
CA GLU A 30 2.24 10.42 -16.24
C GLU A 30 2.30 11.75 -15.49
N SER A 31 2.65 12.85 -16.18
CA SER A 31 2.72 14.21 -15.60
C SER A 31 1.43 14.62 -14.89
N ILE A 32 1.39 14.45 -13.56
CA ILE A 32 0.23 14.73 -12.71
C ILE A 32 0.08 16.26 -12.51
N PRO A 33 -1.14 16.82 -12.54
CA PRO A 33 -1.37 18.21 -12.16
C PRO A 33 -0.98 18.47 -10.69
N LEU A 34 -0.19 19.51 -10.46
CA LEU A 34 0.44 19.92 -9.20
C LEU A 34 -0.48 19.96 -7.94
N GLY A 35 -1.80 20.04 -8.12
CA GLY A 35 -2.76 20.09 -7.02
C GLY A 35 -3.07 18.74 -6.36
N ILE A 36 -2.90 17.63 -7.08
CA ILE A 36 -3.23 16.27 -6.56
C ILE A 36 -1.97 15.56 -6.03
N THR A 37 -0.79 15.96 -6.50
CA THR A 37 0.52 15.40 -6.11
C THR A 37 0.79 15.46 -4.62
N GLN A 38 0.20 16.40 -3.88
CA GLN A 38 0.36 16.50 -2.43
C GLN A 38 -0.20 15.30 -1.63
N TYR A 39 -1.20 14.61 -2.17
CA TYR A 39 -1.82 13.44 -1.52
C TYR A 39 -1.08 12.13 -1.81
N PHE A 40 -0.20 12.12 -2.83
CA PHE A 40 0.56 10.94 -3.21
C PHE A 40 1.56 10.52 -2.12
N PRO A 41 2.43 11.39 -1.57
CA PRO A 41 3.31 11.02 -0.47
C PRO A 41 2.55 10.37 0.70
N VAL A 42 1.38 10.90 1.04
CA VAL A 42 0.52 10.37 2.12
C VAL A 42 0.04 8.94 1.81
N MET A 43 -0.44 8.68 0.60
CA MET A 43 -0.81 7.32 0.15
C MET A 43 0.39 6.36 0.13
N PHE A 44 1.61 6.86 -0.10
CA PHE A 44 2.82 6.03 -0.16
C PHE A 44 3.21 5.57 1.25
N TYR A 45 3.24 6.51 2.20
CA TYR A 45 3.50 6.19 3.60
C TYR A 45 2.42 5.29 4.20
N LEU A 46 1.14 5.50 3.85
CA LEU A 46 0.06 4.57 4.23
C LEU A 46 0.24 3.18 3.64
N GLY A 47 0.63 3.10 2.36
CA GLY A 47 0.95 1.83 1.69
C GLY A 47 2.10 1.08 2.38
N LEU A 48 3.16 1.78 2.77
CA LEU A 48 4.28 1.22 3.54
C LEU A 48 3.83 0.71 4.92
N ILE A 49 3.01 1.49 5.63
CA ILE A 49 2.47 1.09 6.94
C ILE A 49 1.63 -0.18 6.79
N PHE A 50 0.77 -0.28 5.78
CA PHE A 50 -0.01 -1.50 5.52
C PHE A 50 0.86 -2.69 5.14
N MET A 51 1.95 -2.47 4.41
CA MET A 51 2.89 -3.52 4.06
C MET A 51 3.62 -4.07 5.30
N VAL A 52 4.04 -3.17 6.21
CA VAL A 52 4.69 -3.53 7.49
C VAL A 52 3.70 -4.25 8.42
N ILE A 53 2.46 -3.76 8.53
CA ILE A 53 1.41 -4.41 9.33
C ILE A 53 1.09 -5.80 8.75
N GLY A 54 0.96 -5.91 7.43
CA GLY A 54 0.76 -7.19 6.74
C GLY A 54 1.90 -8.16 7.00
N TYR A 55 3.15 -7.70 6.95
CA TYR A 55 4.32 -8.51 7.27
C TYR A 55 4.36 -8.95 8.73
N TYR A 56 4.03 -8.05 9.67
CA TYR A 56 4.01 -8.34 11.10
C TYR A 56 2.86 -9.27 11.52
N LEU A 57 1.74 -9.21 10.81
CA LEU A 57 0.61 -10.13 11.03
C LEU A 57 0.87 -11.53 10.48
N ARG A 58 1.84 -11.72 9.58
CA ARG A 58 2.22 -13.05 9.07
C ARG A 58 2.79 -13.93 10.18
#